data_AF-A0A0B1SM44-F1
#
_entry.id   AF-A0A0B1SM44-F1
#
_cell.length_a   1.000
_cell.length_b   1.000
_cell.length_c   1.000
_cell.angle_alpha   90.00
_cell.angle_beta   90.00
_cell.angle_gamma   90.00
#
_symmetry.space_group_name_H-M   'P 1'
#
loop_
_entity.id
_entity.type
_entity.pdbx_description
1 polymer ?
#
loop_
_entity_poly.entity_id
_entity_poly.type
_entity_poly.pdbx_seq_one_letter_code
_entity_poly.pdbx_strand_id
1 'polypeptide(L)'
;MIFYHACCHTSFTNNVIDLESLFRHRWLHHITDDPPSKKPLPTEKWGLQHEENLSIFEDKKYIPYSTTRPKVTGWVPGQKK
;
A
#
# COMPACT_ATOMS: atom_id res chain seq x y z
N MET A 1 -6.31 23.23 9.98
CA MET A 1 -5.21 23.47 9.02
C MET A 1 -4.19 22.35 9.23
N ILE A 2 -4.17 21.36 8.33
CA ILE A 2 -3.21 20.25 8.41
C ILE A 2 -1.93 20.76 7.75
N PHE A 3 -0.86 20.91 8.54
CA PHE A 3 0.46 21.26 8.03
C PHE A 3 1.15 19.97 7.55
N TYR A 4 1.24 19.80 6.23
CA TYR A 4 2.04 18.74 5.64
C TYR A 4 3.51 19.17 5.66
N HIS A 5 4.33 18.47 6.42
CA HIS A 5 5.76 18.74 6.50
C HIS A 5 6.50 17.92 5.43
N ALA A 6 6.33 18.30 4.16
CA ALA A 6 7.09 17.72 3.05
C ALA A 6 7.80 18.85 2.30
N CYS A 7 9.09 18.96 2.56
CA CYS A 7 10.01 19.88 1.93
C CYS A 7 10.11 19.54 0.44
N CYS A 8 9.80 20.52 -0.41
CA CYS A 8 10.24 20.67 -1.80
C CYS A 8 9.96 19.50 -2.77
N HIS A 9 8.99 19.73 -3.67
CA HIS A 9 8.97 19.17 -5.04
C HIS A 9 8.47 17.72 -5.24
N THR A 10 7.24 17.38 -4.84
CA THR A 10 6.52 16.29 -5.53
C THR A 10 5.01 16.39 -5.34
N SER A 11 4.27 16.07 -6.39
CA SER A 11 2.83 16.23 -6.58
C SER A 11 2.00 15.66 -5.42
N PHE A 12 1.21 16.51 -4.76
CA PHE A 12 0.25 16.10 -3.73
C PHE A 12 -0.89 15.30 -4.38
N THR A 13 -0.92 13.98 -4.14
CA THR A 13 -2.10 13.16 -4.45
C THR A 13 -2.87 12.87 -3.17
N ASN A 14 -4.18 12.66 -3.24
CA ASN A 14 -5.05 12.38 -2.08
C ASN A 14 -4.78 11.00 -1.42
N ASN A 15 -3.68 10.31 -1.78
CA ASN A 15 -3.32 8.96 -1.32
C ASN A 15 -2.18 8.94 -0.28
N VAL A 16 -1.72 10.12 0.17
CA VAL A 16 -0.55 10.36 1.06
C VAL A 16 -0.84 10.09 2.55
N ILE A 17 -1.85 9.28 2.86
CA ILE A 17 -2.30 9.18 4.25
C ILE A 17 -1.64 7.93 4.88
N ASP A 18 -0.56 8.08 5.68
CA ASP A 18 0.22 7.05 6.41
C ASP A 18 -0.50 6.27 7.53
N LEU A 19 -0.22 4.97 7.78
CA LEU A 19 -0.90 3.93 8.60
C LEU A 19 -1.63 4.33 9.91
N GLU A 20 -1.24 5.44 10.56
CA GLU A 20 -2.15 6.25 11.40
C GLU A 20 -3.38 6.81 10.63
N SER A 21 -3.45 6.49 9.36
CA SER A 21 -4.24 7.05 8.29
C SER A 21 -5.60 6.45 8.25
N LEU A 22 -5.76 5.17 8.51
CA LEU A 22 -7.10 4.62 8.47
C LEU A 22 -8.00 5.36 9.48
N PHE A 23 -7.44 5.88 10.58
CA PHE A 23 -8.15 6.86 11.40
C PHE A 23 -8.24 8.24 10.81
N ARG A 24 -7.12 8.83 10.36
CA ARG A 24 -7.15 10.20 9.82
C ARG A 24 -8.10 10.28 8.63
N HIS A 25 -8.12 9.28 7.77
CA HIS A 25 -9.04 9.04 6.68
C HIS A 25 -10.48 8.96 7.19
N ARG A 26 -10.80 8.12 8.19
CA ARG A 26 -12.16 8.07 8.77
C ARG A 26 -12.61 9.41 9.35
N TRP A 27 -11.74 10.08 10.11
CA TRP A 27 -12.04 11.37 10.73
C TRP A 27 -12.17 12.49 9.68
N LEU A 28 -11.27 12.55 8.70
CA LEU A 28 -11.30 13.50 7.60
C LEU A 28 -12.55 13.33 6.72
N HIS A 29 -13.01 12.09 6.53
CA HIS A 29 -14.25 11.78 5.83
C HIS A 29 -15.51 11.83 6.71
N HIS A 30 -15.42 12.36 7.94
CA HIS A 30 -16.54 12.50 8.88
C HIS A 30 -17.28 11.18 9.18
N ILE A 31 -16.57 10.04 9.11
CA ILE A 31 -17.08 8.72 9.48
C ILE A 31 -17.03 8.53 11.01
N THR A 32 -16.11 9.22 11.69
CA THR A 32 -15.93 9.17 13.15
C THR A 32 -15.61 10.56 13.68
N ASP A 33 -16.16 10.92 14.84
CA ASP A 33 -15.90 12.22 15.48
C ASP A 33 -14.57 12.25 16.24
N ASP A 34 -14.16 11.09 16.75
CA ASP A 34 -12.92 10.96 17.53
C ASP A 34 -11.68 11.03 16.63
N PRO A 35 -10.71 11.92 16.93
CA PRO A 35 -9.46 11.98 16.20
C PRO A 35 -8.53 10.79 16.56
N PRO A 36 -7.63 10.40 15.64
CA PRO A 36 -6.70 9.28 15.83
C PRO A 36 -5.87 9.34 17.12
N SER A 37 -5.51 10.56 17.55
CA SER A 37 -4.69 10.78 18.73
C SER A 37 -5.39 10.43 20.03
N LYS A 38 -6.72 10.50 20.08
CA LYS A 38 -7.51 10.16 21.28
C LYS A 38 -7.85 8.67 21.35
N LYS A 39 -7.99 8.01 20.21
CA LYS A 39 -8.42 6.61 20.14
C LYS A 39 -7.70 5.89 19.00
N PRO A 40 -6.53 5.28 19.25
CA PRO A 40 -5.88 4.41 18.27
C PRO A 40 -6.68 3.11 18.08
N LEU A 41 -6.57 2.50 16.90
CA LEU A 41 -7.28 1.26 16.52
C LEU A 41 -6.37 0.15 17.01
N PRO A 42 -6.93 -0.99 17.37
CA PRO A 42 -6.13 -2.18 17.52
C PRO A 42 -5.41 -2.48 16.19
N THR A 43 -4.07 -2.45 16.21
CA THR A 43 -3.23 -2.89 15.10
C THR A 43 -2.92 -4.36 15.31
N GLU A 44 -3.34 -5.19 14.35
CA GLU A 44 -3.01 -6.61 14.34
C GLU A 44 -1.55 -6.82 13.88
N LYS A 45 -0.97 -7.96 14.27
CA LYS A 45 0.44 -8.29 13.98
C LYS A 45 0.79 -8.34 12.48
N TRP A 46 -0.22 -8.55 11.64
CA TRP A 46 -0.09 -8.62 10.18
C TRP A 46 -0.44 -7.30 9.49
N GLY A 47 -0.75 -6.23 10.26
CA GLY A 47 -1.00 -4.90 9.73
C GLY A 47 0.25 -4.35 9.04
N LEU A 48 0.12 -4.07 7.75
CA LEU A 48 1.19 -3.47 6.94
C LEU A 48 1.23 -1.97 7.14
N GLN A 49 2.45 -1.40 7.04
CA GLN A 49 2.62 0.04 6.95
C GLN A 49 1.96 0.58 5.69
N HIS A 50 1.29 1.74 5.81
CA HIS A 50 0.66 2.39 4.67
C HIS A 50 1.77 2.86 3.76
N GLU A 51 1.56 2.58 2.49
CA GLU A 51 2.35 3.14 1.42
C GLU A 51 1.38 3.89 0.51
N GLU A 52 1.86 5.00 -0.03
CA GLU A 52 1.08 5.78 -0.99
C GLU A 52 0.80 4.96 -2.26
N ASN A 53 -0.18 5.39 -3.03
CA ASN A 53 -0.44 4.72 -4.30
C ASN A 53 0.71 4.98 -5.30
N LEU A 54 1.49 3.93 -5.58
CA LEU A 54 2.64 3.96 -6.48
C LEU A 54 2.27 3.68 -7.96
N SER A 55 0.98 3.75 -8.33
CA SER A 55 0.52 3.38 -9.67
C SER A 55 1.13 4.17 -10.83
N ILE A 56 1.66 5.37 -10.55
CA ILE A 56 2.31 6.25 -11.54
C ILE A 56 3.74 5.79 -11.85
N PHE A 57 4.43 5.20 -10.86
CA PHE A 57 5.81 4.77 -11.01
C PHE A 57 5.86 3.38 -11.64
N GLU A 58 6.43 3.27 -12.84
CA GLU A 58 6.46 2.03 -13.62
C GLU A 58 7.10 0.88 -12.85
N ASP A 59 8.19 1.15 -12.11
CA ASP A 59 8.94 0.15 -11.34
C ASP A 59 8.20 -0.35 -10.09
N LYS A 60 7.24 0.42 -9.57
CA LYS A 60 6.59 0.16 -8.26
C LYS A 60 5.09 -0.09 -8.38
N LYS A 61 4.55 -0.02 -9.59
CA LYS A 61 3.15 -0.31 -9.86
C LYS A 61 2.86 -1.79 -9.63
N TYR A 62 1.67 -2.08 -9.10
CA TYR A 62 1.17 -3.44 -9.00
C TYR A 62 0.98 -4.07 -10.40
N ILE A 63 1.68 -5.17 -10.66
CA ILE A 63 1.58 -5.96 -11.90
C ILE A 63 1.05 -7.35 -11.55
N PRO A 64 -0.13 -7.75 -12.07
CA PRO A 64 -0.67 -9.08 -11.79
C PRO A 64 0.16 -10.16 -12.48
N TYR A 65 0.39 -11.27 -11.78
CA TYR A 65 1.05 -12.48 -12.28
C TYR A 65 0.26 -13.72 -11.88
N SER A 66 0.52 -14.86 -12.55
CA SER A 66 -0.05 -16.14 -12.12
C SER A 66 0.54 -16.55 -10.78
N THR A 67 -0.30 -16.55 -9.74
CA THR A 67 0.06 -17.12 -8.42
C THR A 67 0.08 -18.65 -8.44
N THR A 68 -0.39 -19.26 -9.54
CA THR A 68 -0.42 -20.71 -9.72
C THR A 68 0.81 -21.22 -10.44
N ARG A 69 1.29 -22.40 -10.02
CA ARG A 69 2.35 -23.14 -10.72
C ARG A 69 1.79 -23.78 -12.00
N PRO A 70 2.60 -23.95 -13.06
CA PRO A 70 2.14 -24.64 -14.27
C PRO A 70 1.72 -26.07 -13.95
N LYS A 71 0.53 -26.45 -14.43
CA LYS A 71 -0.04 -27.79 -14.17
C LYS A 71 0.67 -28.90 -14.93
N VAL A 72 1.17 -28.60 -16.13
CA VAL A 72 1.88 -29.55 -16.99
C VAL A 72 3.33 -29.11 -17.10
N THR A 73 4.25 -30.02 -16.80
CA THR A 73 5.68 -29.82 -17.00
C THR A 73 6.07 -30.34 -18.38
N GLY A 74 6.76 -29.51 -19.17
CA GLY A 74 7.33 -29.95 -20.45
C GLY A 74 8.43 -30.99 -20.25
N TRP A 75 8.56 -31.94 -21.17
CA TRP A 75 9.66 -32.90 -21.16
C TRP A 75 10.98 -32.20 -21.53
N VAL A 76 12.03 -32.40 -20.74
CA VAL A 76 13.37 -31.85 -21.01
C VAL A 76 14.24 -32.97 -21.63
N PRO A 77 14.72 -32.84 -22.88
CA PRO A 77 15.62 -33.81 -23.47
C PRO A 77 16.95 -33.86 -22.73
N GLY A 78 17.40 -35.06 -22.35
CA GLY A 78 18.72 -35.25 -21.75
C GLY A 78 19.82 -34.91 -22.76
N GLN A 79 20.67 -33.93 -22.45
CA GLN A 79 21.89 -33.69 -23.22
C GLN A 79 22.82 -34.90 -23.04
N LYS A 80 23.12 -35.60 -24.14
CA LYS A 80 24.19 -36.61 -24.15
C LYS A 80 25.53 -35.86 -24.04
N LYS A 81 26.38 -36.32 -23.11
CA LYS A 81 27.76 -35.84 -22.95
C LYS A 81 28.57 -36.03 -24.22
#